data_AF-A0A268NW08-F1
#
_entry.id   AF-A0A268NW08-F1
#
_cell.length_a   1.000
_cell.length_b   1.000
_cell.length_c   1.000
_cell.angle_alpha   90.00
_cell.angle_beta   90.00
_cell.angle_gamma   90.00
#
_symmetry.space_group_name_H-M   'P 1'
#
loop_
_entity.id
_entity.type
_entity.pdbx_description
1 polymer ?
#
loop_
_entity_poly.entity_id
_entity_poly.type
_entity_poly.pdbx_seq_one_letter_code
_entity_poly.pdbx_strand_id
1 'polypeptide(L)' 'MLAMPEVHCIKFIRNHKSYSINRIAKDLKVNWRTAKKYADEAQLPEESTKSKKRMMYGSKWGEMVLDWLQKMLSSRKS' A
#
# COMPACT_ATOMS: atom_id res chain seq x y z
N MET A 1 -11.83 11.79 2.49
CA MET A 1 -10.51 12.34 2.85
C MET A 1 -10.74 13.34 3.97
N LEU A 2 -9.97 13.29 5.06
CA LEU A 2 -10.05 14.32 6.11
C LEU A 2 -9.64 15.67 5.51
N ALA A 3 -10.25 16.74 6.00
CA ALA A 3 -9.87 18.10 5.64
C ALA A 3 -8.47 18.40 6.21
N MET A 4 -7.67 19.19 5.48
CA MET A 4 -6.36 19.67 5.95
C MET A 4 -6.34 20.20 7.40
N PRO A 5 -7.34 20.98 7.88
CA PRO A 5 -7.38 21.39 9.28
C PRO A 5 -7.48 20.22 10.27
N GLU A 6 -8.22 19.15 9.96
CA GLU A 6 -8.36 17.99 10.84
C GLU A 6 -7.02 17.23 10.97
N VAL A 7 -6.28 17.12 9.87
CA VAL A 7 -4.95 16.53 9.85
C VAL A 7 -3.96 17.35 10.69
N HIS A 8 -4.00 18.69 10.55
CA HIS A 8 -3.18 19.59 11.38
C HIS A 8 -3.54 19.51 12.87
N CYS A 9 -4.83 19.43 13.21
CA CYS A 9 -5.28 19.24 14.58
C CYS A 9 -4.74 17.93 15.19
N ILE A 10 -4.78 16.81 14.45
CA ILE A 10 -4.22 15.53 14.91
C ILE A 10 -2.71 15.66 15.20
N LYS A 11 -1.95 16.30 14.29
CA LYS A 11 -0.51 16.53 14.47
C LYS A 11 -0.20 17.45 15.66
N PHE A 12 -0.96 18.54 15.81
CA PHE A 12 -0.80 19.47 16.92
C PHE A 12 -1.07 18.78 18.27
N ILE A 13 -2.15 18.00 18.36
CA ILE A 13 -2.50 17.28 19.59
C ILE A 13 -1.45 16.22 19.94
N ARG A 14 -0.92 15.51 18.94
CA ARG A 14 0.11 14.49 19.14
C ARG A 14 1.43 15.08 19.66
N ASN A 15 1.90 16.17 19.04
CA ASN A 15 3.17 16.79 19.39
C ASN A 15 3.09 17.61 20.69
N HIS A 16 1.99 18.31 20.91
CA HIS A 16 1.91 19.34 21.96
C HIS A 16 1.29 18.85 23.27
N LYS A 17 0.44 17.82 23.21
CA LYS A 17 -0.26 17.25 24.38
C LYS A 17 0.14 15.81 24.69
N SER A 18 0.99 15.20 23.86
CA SER A 18 1.41 13.78 23.94
C SER A 18 0.23 12.82 24.13
N TYR A 19 -0.96 13.17 23.64
CA TYR A 19 -2.14 12.34 23.84
C TYR A 19 -2.02 11.01 23.09
N SER A 20 -2.63 9.98 23.67
CA SER A 20 -2.74 8.68 23.02
C SER A 20 -3.66 8.77 21.81
N ILE A 21 -3.35 7.99 20.78
CA ILE A 21 -4.10 7.94 19.52
C ILE A 21 -5.58 7.59 19.77
N ASN A 22 -5.86 6.77 20.78
CA ASN A 22 -7.23 6.47 21.22
C ASN A 22 -7.99 7.70 21.69
N ARG A 23 -7.33 8.60 22.42
CA ARG A 23 -7.97 9.83 22.92
C ARG A 23 -8.23 10.79 21.77
N ILE A 24 -7.29 10.93 20.85
CA ILE A 24 -7.45 11.73 19.61
C ILE A 24 -8.61 11.19 18.75
N ALA A 25 -8.70 9.87 18.58
CA ALA A 25 -9.77 9.24 17.81
C ALA A 25 -11.16 9.49 18.43
N LYS A 26 -11.26 9.47 19.77
CA LYS A 26 -12.50 9.79 20.49
C LYS A 26 -12.86 11.28 20.38
N ASP A 27 -11.90 12.17 20.57
CA ASP A 27 -12.12 13.61 20.60
C ASP A 27 -12.51 14.16 19.21
N LEU A 28 -11.81 13.74 18.15
CA LEU A 28 -12.17 14.12 16.78
C LEU A 28 -13.27 13.22 16.15
N LYS A 29 -13.77 12.21 16.88
CA LYS A 29 -14.72 11.19 16.37
C LYS A 29 -14.30 10.56 15.03
N VAL A 30 -13.00 10.32 14.87
CA VAL A 30 -12.44 9.69 13.67
C VAL A 30 -12.13 8.23 13.93
N ASN A 31 -12.12 7.44 12.86
CA ASN A 31 -11.62 6.07 12.94
C ASN A 31 -10.18 6.06 13.49
N TRP A 32 -9.92 5.18 14.45
CA TRP A 32 -8.61 4.98 15.05
C TRP A 32 -7.51 4.76 14.01
N ARG A 33 -7.78 4.01 12.93
CA ARG A 33 -6.80 3.79 11.85
C ARG A 33 -6.40 5.11 11.18
N THR A 34 -7.36 5.99 10.97
CA THR A 34 -7.15 7.31 10.37
C THR A 34 -6.37 8.22 11.32
N ALA A 35 -6.74 8.24 12.61
CA ALA A 35 -6.01 8.99 13.62
C ALA A 35 -4.56 8.49 13.76
N LYS A 36 -4.33 7.17 13.77
CA LYS A 36 -2.99 6.57 13.79
C LYS A 36 -2.18 6.94 12.56
N LYS A 37 -2.80 6.86 11.38
CA LYS A 37 -2.20 7.27 10.11
C LYS A 37 -1.68 8.71 10.23
N TYR A 38 -2.52 9.68 10.57
CA TYR A 38 -2.04 11.07 10.58
C TYR A 38 -1.20 11.46 11.81
N ALA A 39 -1.20 10.66 12.88
CA ALA A 39 -0.43 10.92 14.11
C ALA A 39 0.99 10.33 14.10
N ASP A 40 1.17 9.11 13.59
CA ASP A 40 2.48 8.43 13.55
C ASP A 40 3.16 8.58 12.17
N GLU A 41 2.39 8.72 11.10
CA GLU A 41 2.89 8.81 9.71
C GLU A 41 3.34 10.26 9.43
N ALA A 42 4.45 10.65 10.07
CA ALA A 42 5.31 11.74 9.60
C ALA A 42 6.06 11.34 8.33
N GLN A 43 6.17 10.04 8.06
CA GLN A 43 6.70 9.56 6.79
C GLN A 43 5.59 9.67 5.76
N LEU A 44 5.87 10.52 4.78
CA LEU A 44 5.25 10.57 3.46
C LEU A 44 4.70 9.20 3.06
N PRO A 45 3.64 9.12 2.22
CA PRO A 45 3.46 7.90 1.47
C PRO A 45 4.78 7.72 0.72
N GLU A 46 5.65 6.81 1.20
CA GLU A 46 6.64 6.20 0.36
C GLU A 46 5.78 5.74 -0.79
N GLU A 47 6.01 6.35 -1.95
CA GLU A 47 5.47 5.88 -3.18
C GLU A 47 5.84 4.41 -3.17
N SER A 48 4.87 3.56 -2.80
CA SER A 48 5.00 2.16 -3.01
C SER A 48 5.00 2.12 -4.51
N THR A 49 6.19 2.23 -5.08
CA THR A 49 6.49 1.87 -6.43
C THR A 49 6.15 0.40 -6.40
N LYS A 50 4.86 0.11 -6.56
CA LYS A 50 4.37 -1.16 -7.03
C LYS A 50 5.05 -1.22 -8.38
N SER A 51 6.29 -1.68 -8.38
CA SER A 51 7.07 -1.92 -9.57
C SER A 51 6.13 -2.77 -10.38
N LYS A 52 5.56 -2.19 -11.45
CA LYS A 52 4.69 -2.92 -12.36
C LYS A 52 5.52 -4.12 -12.73
N LYS A 53 5.19 -5.27 -12.15
CA LYS A 53 5.99 -6.48 -12.25
C LYS A 53 6.06 -6.73 -13.75
N ARG A 54 7.25 -6.49 -14.30
CA ARG A 54 7.55 -6.51 -15.73
C ARG A 54 6.88 -7.76 -16.31
N MET A 55 6.23 -7.59 -17.47
CA MET A 55 5.49 -8.61 -18.22
C MET A 55 6.00 -10.03 -17.92
N MET A 56 5.16 -10.90 -17.35
CA MET A 56 5.54 -12.22 -16.81
C MET A 56 6.26 -13.10 -17.85
N TYR A 57 5.95 -12.89 -19.14
CA TYR A 57 6.55 -13.59 -20.27
C TYR A 57 7.98 -13.19 -20.62
N GLY A 58 8.47 -12.03 -20.15
CA GLY A 58 9.83 -11.55 -20.43
C GLY A 58 10.89 -12.03 -19.43
N SER A 59 10.54 -12.94 -18.53
CA SER A 59 11.47 -13.55 -17.57
C SER A 59 11.83 -14.97 -18.02
N LYS A 60 12.99 -15.50 -17.58
CA LYS A 60 13.48 -16.88 -17.82
C LYS A 60 12.42 -17.98 -17.66
N TRP A 61 11.44 -17.75 -16.77
CA TRP A 61 10.30 -18.66 -16.56
C TRP A 61 9.28 -18.66 -17.71
N GLY A 62 9.08 -17.52 -18.38
CA GLY A 62 8.20 -17.40 -19.54
C GLY A 62 8.68 -18.24 -20.72
N GLU A 63 9.99 -18.27 -20.97
CA GLU A 63 10.61 -19.11 -22.01
C GLU A 63 10.42 -20.61 -21.73
N MET A 64 10.60 -21.04 -20.48
CA MET A 64 10.37 -22.44 -20.08
C MET A 64 8.91 -22.86 -20.26
N VAL A 65 7.96 -21.98 -19.92
CA VAL A 65 6.53 -22.24 -20.10
C VAL A 65 6.14 -22.28 -21.58
N LEU A 66 6.72 -21.40 -22.41
CA LEU A 66 6.50 -21.40 -23.86
C LEU A 66 7.04 -22.69 -24.50
N ASP A 67 8.24 -23.13 -24.13
CA ASP A 67 8.84 -24.37 -24.64
C ASP A 67 7.98 -25.61 -24.31
N TRP A 68 7.46 -25.68 -23.08
CA TRP A 68 6.52 -26.74 -22.66
C TRP A 68 5.21 -26.71 -23.45
N LEU A 69 4.61 -25.53 -23.63
CA LEU A 69 3.36 -25.38 -24.37
C LEU A 69 3.53 -25.79 -25.84
N GLN A 70 4.66 -25.42 -26.46
CA GLN A 70 4.94 -25.77 -27.85
C GLN A 70 5.12 -27.28 -28.03
N LYS A 71 5.78 -27.94 -27.09
CA LYS A 71 5.92 -29.41 -27.09
C LYS A 71 4.59 -30.13 -26.93
N MET A 72 3.72 -29.63 -26.05
CA MET A 72 2.35 -30.18 -25.86
C MET A 72 1.48 -30.02 -27.12
N LEU A 73 1.58 -28.88 -27.81
CA LEU A 73 0.82 -28.64 -29.03
C LEU A 73 1.31 -29.50 -30.20
N SER A 74 2.62 -29.72 -30.29
CA SER A 74 3.22 -30.61 -31.30
C SER A 74 2.82 -32.07 -31.09
N SER A 75 2.64 -32.51 -29.85
CA SER A 75 2.21 -33.89 -29.53
C SER A 75 0.74 -34.18 -29.85
N ARG A 76 -0.10 -33.15 -30.06
CA ARG A 76 -1.52 -33.33 -30.45
C ARG A 76 -1.75 -33.34 -31.96
N LYS A 77 -0.74 -32.98 -32.75
CA LYS A 77 -0.80 -32.95 -34.22
C LYS A 77 -0.21 -34.21 -34.88
N SER A 78 0.24 -35.18 -34.08
CA SER A 78 0.69 -36.49 -34.55
C SER A 78 -0.33 -37.57 -34.26
#